data_AF-A0A1I1WNN9-F1
#
_entry.id   AF-A0A1I1WNN9-F1
#
_cell.length_a   1.000
_cell.length_b   1.000
_cell.length_c   1.000
_cell.angle_alpha   90.00
_cell.angle_beta   90.00
_cell.angle_gamma   90.00
#
_symmetry.space_group_name_H-M   'P 1'
#
loop_
_entity.id
_entity.type
_entity.pdbx_description
1 polymer ?
#
loop_
_entity_poly.entity_id
_entity_poly.type
_entity_poly.pdbx_seq_one_letter_code
_entity_poly.pdbx_strand_id
1 'polypeptide(L)'
;MLNVVVMWIVGLIALLVGILLVVSGNHLIAGCVLLAWTVVDSVVSSVRRRKIHAEFRERFPTSDDVALSLDREKIRRLRDDEGKVQAVRQVRRDVPGTPLVEAANLVDKL
;
A
#
# COMPACT_ATOMS: atom_id res chain seq x y z
N MET A 1 5.14 -6.13 11.34
CA MET A 1 6.25 -6.90 10.72
C MET A 1 5.86 -8.34 10.42
N LEU A 2 5.15 -9.05 11.32
CA LEU A 2 4.71 -10.45 11.14
C LEU A 2 4.03 -10.74 9.78
N ASN A 3 3.07 -9.92 9.36
CA ASN A 3 2.36 -10.12 8.08
C ASN A 3 3.26 -10.02 6.84
N VAL A 4 4.35 -9.26 6.90
CA VAL A 4 5.30 -9.15 5.79
C VAL A 4 6.14 -10.43 5.72
N VAL A 5 6.64 -10.90 6.86
CA VAL A 5 7.44 -12.14 6.94
C VAL A 5 6.62 -13.36 6.49
N VAL A 6 5.36 -13.46 6.92
CA VAL A 6 4.46 -14.55 6.51
C VAL A 6 4.24 -14.53 5.00
N MET A 7 4.02 -13.35 4.39
CA MET A 7 3.84 -13.24 2.93
C MET A 7 5.08 -13.70 2.15
N TRP A 8 6.28 -13.37 2.64
CA TRP A 8 7.54 -13.82 2.05
C TRP A 8 7.73 -15.34 2.15
N ILE A 9 7.40 -15.93 3.29
CA ILE A 9 7.50 -17.39 3.51
C ILE A 9 6.53 -18.13 2.58
N VAL A 10 5.29 -17.67 2.47
CA VAL A 10 4.29 -18.30 1.58
C VAL A 10 4.74 -18.20 0.11
N GLY A 11 5.32 -17.07 -0.30
CA GLY A 11 5.88 -16.93 -1.65
C GLY A 11 7.05 -17.87 -1.94
N LEU A 12 7.93 -18.08 -0.95
CA LEU A 12 9.06 -19.01 -1.07
C LEU A 12 8.59 -20.47 -1.21
N ILE A 13 7.57 -20.86 -0.45
CA ILE A 13 6.96 -22.18 -0.52
C ILE A 13 6.28 -22.39 -1.88
N ALA A 14 5.51 -21.41 -2.37
CA ALA A 14 4.85 -21.49 -3.67
C ALA A 14 5.87 -21.62 -4.82
N LEU A 15 7.00 -20.92 -4.72
CA LEU A 15 8.08 -20.99 -5.70
C LEU A 15 8.77 -22.37 -5.68
N LEU A 16 9.04 -22.93 -4.50
CA LEU A 16 9.60 -24.29 -4.34
C LEU A 16 8.66 -25.38 -4.90
N VAL A 17 7.36 -25.25 -4.62
CA VAL A 17 6.33 -26.16 -5.15
C VAL A 17 6.25 -26.06 -6.67
N GLY A 18 6.32 -24.86 -7.24
CA GLY A 18 6.39 -24.64 -8.68
C GLY A 18 7.61 -25.32 -9.34
N ILE A 19 8.79 -25.19 -8.73
CA ILE A 19 10.03 -25.83 -9.23
C ILE A 19 9.91 -27.37 -9.18
N LEU A 20 9.43 -27.93 -8.07
CA LEU A 20 9.22 -29.38 -7.92
C LEU A 20 8.22 -29.93 -8.95
N LEU A 21 7.18 -29.15 -9.29
CA LEU A 21 6.19 -29.51 -10.31
C LEU A 21 6.73 -29.44 -11.74
N VAL A 22 7.65 -28.52 -12.03
CA VAL A 22 8.34 -28.45 -13.32
C VAL A 22 9.29 -29.64 -13.49
N VAL A 23 9.99 -30.03 -12.42
CA VAL A 23 10.92 -31.17 -12.42
C VAL A 23 10.19 -32.51 -12.59
N SER A 24 8.93 -32.62 -12.16
CA SER A 24 8.13 -33.85 -12.33
C SER A 24 7.51 -34.03 -13.72
N GLY A 25 7.79 -33.12 -14.66
CA GLY A 25 7.28 -33.17 -16.05
C GLY A 25 5.81 -32.70 -16.19
N ASN A 26 5.18 -32.28 -15.10
CA ASN A 26 3.79 -31.80 -15.07
C ASN A 26 3.70 -30.29 -15.32
N HIS A 27 4.15 -29.86 -16.49
CA HIS A 27 4.23 -28.45 -16.90
C HIS A 27 2.89 -27.71 -16.86
N LEU A 28 1.77 -28.40 -17.09
CA LEU A 28 0.42 -27.83 -17.03
C LEU A 28 0.03 -27.42 -15.60
N ILE A 29 0.36 -28.25 -14.60
CA ILE A 29 0.03 -27.96 -13.20
C ILE A 29 0.92 -26.83 -12.67
N ALA A 30 2.20 -26.81 -13.06
CA ALA A 30 3.10 -25.71 -12.73
C ALA A 30 2.59 -24.35 -13.26
N GLY A 31 2.10 -24.32 -14.51
CA GLY A 31 1.48 -23.12 -15.10
C GLY A 31 0.23 -22.67 -14.33
N CYS A 32 -0.67 -23.59 -13.99
CA CYS A 32 -1.86 -23.28 -13.20
C CYS A 32 -1.55 -22.74 -11.81
N VAL A 33 -0.53 -23.29 -11.12
CA VAL A 33 -0.10 -22.82 -9.80
C VAL A 33 0.49 -21.41 -9.88
N LEU A 34 1.34 -21.13 -10.88
CA LEU A 34 1.90 -19.79 -11.08
C LEU A 34 0.83 -18.76 -11.44
N LEU A 35 -0.13 -19.12 -12.31
CA LEU A 35 -1.25 -18.23 -12.64
C LEU A 35 -2.13 -17.97 -11.42
N ALA A 36 -2.49 -19.01 -10.66
CA ALA A 36 -3.24 -18.86 -9.42
C ALA A 36 -2.51 -17.95 -8.42
N TRP A 37 -1.18 -18.08 -8.31
CA TRP A 37 -0.36 -17.20 -7.47
C TRP A 37 -0.45 -15.73 -7.90
N THR A 38 -0.33 -15.43 -9.20
CA THR A 38 -0.43 -14.05 -9.70
C THR A 38 -1.81 -13.42 -9.47
N VAL A 39 -2.87 -14.23 -9.58
CA VAL A 39 -4.25 -13.77 -9.31
C VAL A 39 -4.43 -13.49 -7.81
N VAL A 40 -3.94 -14.37 -6.93
CA VAL A 40 -3.98 -14.16 -5.48
C VAL A 40 -3.20 -12.92 -5.08
N ASP A 41 -2.00 -12.70 -5.61
CA ASP A 41 -1.19 -11.51 -5.31
C ASP A 41 -1.90 -10.22 -5.75
N SER A 42 -2.50 -10.22 -6.94
CA SER A 42 -3.29 -9.10 -7.45
C SER A 42 -4.51 -8.81 -6.58
N VAL A 43 -5.27 -9.85 -6.20
CA VAL A 43 -6.45 -9.70 -5.34
C VAL A 43 -6.05 -9.21 -3.95
N VAL A 44 -5.03 -9.80 -3.33
CA VAL A 44 -4.54 -9.38 -2.01
C VAL A 44 -4.05 -7.93 -2.02
N SER A 45 -3.34 -7.51 -3.08
CA SER A 45 -2.90 -6.12 -3.24
C SER A 45 -4.08 -5.15 -3.36
N SER A 46 -5.12 -5.53 -4.10
CA SER A 46 -6.32 -4.71 -4.30
C SER A 46 -7.16 -4.59 -3.03
N VAL A 47 -7.33 -5.70 -2.30
CA VAL A 47 -8.05 -5.74 -1.01
C VAL A 47 -7.30 -4.94 0.03
N ARG A 48 -5.97 -5.04 0.08
CA ARG A 48 -5.15 -4.24 1.00
C ARG A 48 -5.28 -2.73 0.72
N ARG A 49 -5.26 -2.32 -0.55
CA ARG A 49 -5.51 -0.91 -0.92
C ARG A 49 -6.91 -0.45 -0.53
N ARG A 50 -7.93 -1.28 -0.78
CA ARG A 50 -9.32 -0.99 -0.42
C ARG A 50 -9.50 -0.90 1.09
N LYS A 51 -8.87 -1.78 1.86
CA LYS A 51 -8.93 -1.76 3.33
C LYS A 51 -8.31 -0.50 3.91
N ILE A 52 -7.15 -0.07 3.39
CA ILE A 52 -6.53 1.20 3.80
C ILE A 52 -7.44 2.39 3.47
N HIS A 53 -8.07 2.40 2.30
CA HIS A 53 -9.01 3.48 1.94
C HIS A 53 -10.30 3.44 2.75
N ALA A 54 -10.78 2.25 3.11
CA ALA A 54 -11.97 2.07 3.94
C ALA A 54 -11.72 2.50 5.38
N GLU A 55 -10.64 2.01 6.00
CA GLU A 55 -10.22 2.42 7.35
C GLU A 55 -9.97 3.93 7.45
N PHE A 56 -9.38 4.53 6.40
CA PHE A 56 -9.17 5.97 6.34
C PHE A 56 -10.50 6.74 6.27
N ARG A 57 -11.44 6.29 5.44
CA ARG A 57 -12.75 6.93 5.26
C ARG A 57 -13.67 6.76 6.47
N GLU A 58 -13.52 5.65 7.19
CA GLU A 58 -14.22 5.38 8.44
C GLU A 58 -13.70 6.25 9.59
N ARG A 59 -12.39 6.53 9.61
CA ARG A 59 -11.74 7.35 10.63
C ARG A 59 -11.82 8.86 10.35
N PHE A 60 -11.91 9.25 9.07
CA PHE A 60 -12.07 10.62 8.62
C PHE A 60 -13.18 10.70 7.56
N PRO A 61 -14.44 10.90 7.97
CA PRO A 61 -15.58 10.96 7.04
C PRO A 61 -15.53 12.17 6.10
N THR A 62 -14.80 13.23 6.47
CA THR A 62 -14.66 14.47 5.71
C THR A 62 -13.18 14.83 5.52
N SER A 63 -12.77 15.13 4.28
CA SER A 63 -11.39 15.55 3.94
C SER A 63 -10.94 16.82 4.71
N ASP A 64 -11.89 17.62 5.19
CA ASP A 64 -11.64 18.86 5.93
C ASP A 64 -11.21 18.63 7.39
N ASP A 65 -11.59 17.53 8.03
CA ASP A 65 -11.17 17.21 9.42
C ASP A 65 -9.68 16.84 9.50
N VAL A 66 -9.15 16.23 8.44
CA VAL A 66 -7.71 15.95 8.31
C VAL A 66 -6.94 17.26 8.18
N ALA A 67 -7.49 18.23 7.43
CA ALA A 67 -6.87 19.54 7.25
C ALA A 67 -6.99 20.48 8.47
N LEU A 68 -7.85 20.15 9.44
CA LEU A 68 -7.98 20.83 10.73
C LEU A 68 -6.99 20.30 11.78
N SER A 69 -6.61 19.03 11.68
CA SER A 69 -5.60 18.40 12.55
C SER A 69 -4.16 18.62 12.05
N LEU A 70 -3.99 19.02 10.79
CA LEU A 70 -2.70 19.36 10.20
C LEU A 70 -2.36 20.83 10.38
N ASP A 71 -1.13 21.10 10.84
CA ASP A 71 -0.55 22.44 10.88
C ASP A 71 -0.25 22.92 9.45
N ARG A 72 -1.24 23.60 8.85
CA ARG A 72 -1.23 24.05 7.45
C ARG A 72 0.00 24.89 7.12
N GLU A 73 0.40 25.76 8.03
CA GLU A 73 1.51 26.68 7.84
C GLU A 73 2.84 25.92 7.78
N LYS A 74 3.01 24.93 8.66
CA LYS A 74 4.18 24.06 8.66
C LYS A 74 4.30 23.24 7.37
N ILE A 75 3.18 22.68 6.88
CA ILE A 75 3.16 21.88 5.64
C ILE A 75 3.49 22.75 4.43
N ARG A 76 2.96 23.98 4.39
CA ARG A 76 3.21 24.93 3.30
C ARG A 76 4.68 25.34 3.24
N ARG A 77 5.28 25.69 4.37
CA ARG A 77 6.72 25.99 4.44
C ARG A 77 7.58 24.80 4.01
N LEU A 78 7.23 23.60 4.47
CA LEU A 78 7.95 22.40 4.05
C LEU A 78 7.87 22.16 2.54
N ARG A 79 6.72 22.44 1.92
CA ARG A 79 6.54 22.31 0.46
C ARG A 79 7.40 23.32 -0.27
N ASP A 80 7.41 24.56 0.20
CA ASP A 80 8.06 25.68 -0.46
C ASP A 80 9.60 25.62 -0.28
N ASP A 81 10.09 25.12 0.86
CA ASP A 81 11.52 25.03 1.19
C ASP A 81 12.16 23.69 0.76
N GLU A 82 11.52 22.56 1.07
CA GLU A 82 12.08 21.21 0.86
C GLU A 82 11.44 20.45 -0.32
N GLY A 83 10.37 21.00 -0.89
CA GLY A 83 9.65 20.43 -2.01
C GLY A 83 8.47 19.54 -1.63
N LYS A 84 7.60 19.32 -2.63
CA LYS A 84 6.32 18.60 -2.49
C LYS A 84 6.45 17.19 -1.90
N VAL A 85 7.53 16.46 -2.23
CA VAL A 85 7.72 15.09 -1.76
C VAL A 85 7.94 15.04 -0.24
N GLN A 86 8.70 15.99 0.31
CA GLN A 86 8.95 16.09 1.76
C GLN A 86 7.68 16.50 2.50
N ALA A 87 6.91 17.45 1.95
CA ALA A 87 5.62 17.83 2.50
C ALA A 87 4.64 16.65 2.58
N VAL A 88 4.51 15.86 1.49
CA VAL A 88 3.64 14.66 1.48
C VAL A 88 4.12 13.61 2.48
N ARG A 89 5.44 13.44 2.63
CA ARG A 89 6.01 12.51 3.61
C ARG A 89 5.70 12.95 5.04
N GLN A 90 5.73 14.25 5.31
CA GLN A 90 5.41 14.81 6.61
C GLN A 90 3.92 14.67 6.92
N VAL A 91 3.00 14.93 5.97
CA VAL A 91 1.55 14.67 6.14
C VAL A 91 1.29 13.22 6.56
N ARG A 92 1.97 12.25 5.93
CA ARG A 92 1.81 10.83 6.26
C ARG A 92 2.44 10.42 7.59
N ARG A 93 3.37 11.21 8.13
CA ARG A 93 3.90 11.02 9.50
C ARG A 93 2.93 11.58 10.53
N ASP A 94 2.40 12.77 10.28
CA ASP A 94 1.51 13.47 11.21
C ASP A 94 0.13 12.80 11.26
N VAL A 95 -0.33 12.22 10.14
CA VAL A 95 -1.55 11.41 10.06
C VAL A 95 -1.23 10.01 9.52
N PRO A 96 -0.95 9.04 10.42
CA PRO A 96 -0.66 7.66 10.03
C PRO A 96 -1.87 7.00 9.38
N GLY A 97 -1.68 6.41 8.19
CA GLY A 97 -2.74 5.71 7.45
C GLY A 97 -3.33 6.49 6.28
N THR A 98 -2.95 7.76 6.10
CA THR A 98 -3.38 8.56 4.96
C THR A 98 -2.90 7.96 3.63
N PRO A 99 -3.82 7.71 2.68
CA PRO A 99 -3.46 7.30 1.33
C PRO A 99 -2.54 8.32 0.66
N LEU A 100 -1.59 7.85 -0.16
CA LEU A 100 -0.61 8.72 -0.81
C LEU A 100 -1.28 9.80 -1.68
N VAL A 101 -2.35 9.43 -2.39
CA VAL A 101 -3.11 10.34 -3.26
C VAL A 101 -3.79 11.42 -2.45
N GLU A 102 -4.40 11.05 -1.31
CA GLU A 102 -5.08 12.01 -0.43
C GLU A 102 -4.09 12.98 0.20
N ALA A 103 -2.94 12.48 0.67
CA ALA A 103 -1.87 13.31 1.20
C ALA A 103 -1.30 14.29 0.15
N ALA A 104 -1.16 13.86 -1.11
CA ALA A 104 -0.75 14.74 -2.20
C ALA A 104 -1.79 15.83 -2.50
N ASN A 105 -3.07 15.45 -2.54
CA ASN A 105 -4.18 16.39 -2.74
C ASN A 105 -4.27 17.42 -1.60
N LEU A 106 -4.01 17.00 -0.35
CA LEU A 106 -3.93 17.90 0.80
C LEU A 106 -2.80 18.92 0.64
N VAL A 107 -1.61 18.49 0.25
CA VAL A 107 -0.46 19.39 0.01
C VAL A 107 -0.71 20.36 -1.15
N ASP A 108 -1.45 19.94 -2.18
CA ASP A 108 -1.80 20.80 -3.32
C ASP A 108 -2.88 21.83 -3.00
N LYS A 109 -3.76 21.56 -2.03
CA LYS A 109 -4.84 22.46 -1.61
C LYS A 109 -4.38 23.55 -0.60
N LEU A 110 -3.16 23.46 -0.07
CA LEU A 110 -2.60 24.36 0.96
C LEU A 110 -1.78 25.52 0.36
#